data_AF-A0YW65-F1
#
_entry.id   AF-A0YW65-F1
#
_cell.length_a   1.000
_cell.length_b   1.000
_cell.length_c   1.000
_cell.angle_alpha   90.00
_cell.angle_beta   90.00
_cell.angle_gamma   90.00
#
_symmetry.space_group_name_H-M   'P 1'
#
loop_
_entity.id
_entity.type
_entity.pdbx_description
1 polymer ?
#
loop_
_entity_poly.entity_id
_entity_poly.type
_entity_poly.pdbx_seq_one_letter_code
_entity_poly.pdbx_strand_id
1 'polypeptide(L)'
;MLCLPFLNSIVVVADQWYNDTMKSRYQYRIYPTTEQQTKLAKLFGCCRVVWNDALAHCIELYKAGEKKLSNSQLQKRFITQAKKTVEREWLRIGL
;
A
#
# COMPACT_ATOMS: atom_id res chain seq x y z
N MET A 1 -5.07 13.76 -14.74
CA MET A 1 -4.55 12.83 -15.75
C MET A 1 -3.17 12.36 -15.30
N LEU A 2 -3.10 11.29 -14.50
CA LEU A 2 -1.86 10.57 -14.24
C LEU A 2 -2.08 9.13 -14.70
N CYS A 3 -1.75 8.94 -15.97
CA CYS A 3 -1.45 7.70 -16.67
C CYS A 3 -1.15 6.49 -15.76
N LEU A 4 -2.00 5.46 -15.85
CA LEU A 4 -1.77 4.07 -15.41
C LEU A 4 -1.32 3.15 -16.59
N PRO A 5 -0.31 3.46 -17.43
CA PRO A 5 0.07 2.56 -18.53
C PRO A 5 0.98 1.42 -18.05
N PHE A 6 1.31 1.32 -16.75
CA PHE A 6 2.46 0.55 -16.29
C PHE A 6 2.17 -0.84 -15.71
N LEU A 7 0.94 -1.34 -15.80
CA LEU A 7 0.59 -2.66 -15.25
C LEU A 7 0.42 -3.77 -16.30
N ASN A 8 1.08 -3.65 -17.45
CA ASN A 8 1.12 -4.75 -18.43
C ASN A 8 1.84 -5.98 -17.85
N SER A 9 2.76 -5.78 -16.90
CA SER A 9 3.37 -6.88 -16.17
C SER A 9 3.79 -6.46 -14.76
N ILE A 10 3.61 -7.34 -13.78
CA ILE A 10 4.11 -7.19 -12.42
C ILE A 10 5.27 -8.15 -12.22
N VAL A 11 6.36 -7.66 -11.64
CA VAL A 11 7.45 -8.53 -11.17
C VAL A 11 7.18 -8.90 -9.72
N VAL A 12 7.08 -10.19 -9.43
CA VAL A 12 6.95 -10.73 -8.08
C VAL A 12 8.23 -11.45 -7.72
N VAL A 13 8.81 -11.11 -6.57
CA VAL A 13 9.98 -11.78 -6.03
C VAL A 13 9.53 -12.71 -4.91
N ALA A 14 9.93 -13.98 -4.99
CA ALA A 14 9.63 -14.98 -3.98
C ALA A 14 10.95 -15.52 -3.41
N ASP A 15 11.06 -15.51 -2.08
CA ASP A 15 12.22 -16.03 -1.37
C ASP A 15 11.88 -17.42 -0.80
N GLN A 16 12.72 -18.42 -1.10
CA GLN A 16 12.60 -19.75 -0.54
C GLN A 16 13.47 -19.88 0.71
N TRP A 17 12.83 -20.05 1.85
CA TRP A 17 13.45 -20.19 3.16
C TRP A 17 13.52 -21.66 3.57
N TYR A 18 14.66 -22.09 4.12
CA TYR A 18 14.83 -23.40 4.74
C TYR A 18 15.76 -23.25 5.96
N ASN A 19 15.32 -23.67 7.15
CA ASN A 19 16.07 -23.53 8.41
C ASN A 19 16.68 -22.12 8.60
N ASP A 20 15.84 -21.08 8.53
CA ASP A 20 16.21 -19.66 8.71
C ASP A 20 17.31 -19.11 7.78
N THR A 21 17.70 -19.88 6.76
CA THR A 21 18.61 -19.45 5.70
C THR A 21 17.87 -19.35 4.37
N MET A 22 18.00 -18.21 3.70
CA MET A 22 17.43 -18.00 2.37
C MET A 22 18.24 -18.82 1.36
N LYS A 23 17.63 -19.84 0.76
CA LYS A 23 18.32 -20.74 -0.20
C LYS A 23 18.33 -20.18 -1.62
N SER A 24 17.22 -19.59 -2.06
CA SER A 24 17.06 -19.08 -3.42
C SER A 24 16.07 -17.91 -3.46
N ARG A 25 16.34 -16.94 -4.34
CA ARG A 25 15.44 -15.83 -4.66
C ARG A 25 14.99 -15.94 -6.11
N TYR A 26 13.69 -16.07 -6.32
CA TYR A 26 13.08 -16.21 -7.64
C TYR A 26 12.36 -14.93 -8.05
N GLN A 27 12.55 -14.52 -9.31
CA GLN A 27 11.87 -13.37 -9.88
C GLN A 27 10.92 -13.85 -10.99
N TYR A 28 9.62 -13.62 -10.79
CA TYR A 28 8.57 -13.98 -11.74
C TYR A 28 7.98 -12.73 -12.38
N ARG A 29 7.66 -12.80 -13.68
CA ARG A 29 6.89 -11.76 -14.36
C ARG A 29 5.47 -12.27 -14.61
N ILE A 30 4.49 -11.59 -14.04
CA ILE A 30 3.06 -11.88 -14.14
C ILE A 30 2.45 -10.90 -15.13
N TYR A 31 1.61 -11.39 -16.04
CA TYR A 31 0.85 -10.58 -16.99
C TYR A 31 -0.63 -10.62 -16.60
N PRO A 32 -1.13 -9.62 -15.84
CA PRO A 32 -2.49 -9.65 -15.32
C PRO A 32 -3.54 -9.41 -16.41
N THR A 33 -4.71 -10.05 -16.28
CA THR A 33 -5.88 -9.79 -17.13
C THR A 33 -6.39 -8.36 -16.91
N THR A 34 -7.20 -7.84 -17.85
CA THR A 34 -7.76 -6.48 -17.76
C THR A 34 -8.53 -6.22 -16.43
N GLU A 35 -9.27 -7.23 -15.95
CA GLU A 35 -9.96 -7.14 -14.66
C GLU A 35 -8.97 -7.07 -13.48
N GLN A 36 -7.92 -7.89 -13.52
CA GLN A 36 -6.87 -7.89 -12.50
C GLN A 36 -6.13 -6.55 -12.48
N GLN A 37 -5.79 -5.99 -13.64
CA GLN A 37 -5.16 -4.67 -13.76
C GLN A 37 -6.00 -3.58 -13.09
N THR A 38 -7.32 -3.63 -13.28
CA THR A 38 -8.25 -2.68 -12.65
C THR A 38 -8.26 -2.83 -11.13
N LYS A 39 -8.30 -4.07 -10.62
CA LYS A 39 -8.25 -4.33 -9.16
C LYS A 39 -6.92 -3.88 -8.56
N LEU A 40 -5.81 -4.16 -9.24
CA LEU A 40 -4.47 -3.76 -8.81
C LEU A 40 -4.29 -2.24 -8.83
N ALA A 41 -4.81 -1.56 -9.86
CA ALA A 41 -4.80 -0.09 -9.91
C ALA A 41 -5.58 0.52 -8.74
N LYS A 42 -6.74 -0.05 -8.38
CA LYS A 42 -7.51 0.36 -7.20
C LYS A 42 -6.73 0.15 -5.90
N LEU A 43 -6.13 -1.04 -5.72
CA LEU A 43 -5.30 -1.38 -4.56
C LEU A 43 -4.13 -0.41 -4.41
N PHE A 44 -3.32 -0.22 -5.45
CA PHE A 44 -2.17 0.68 -5.40
C PHE A 44 -2.58 2.14 -5.19
N GLY A 45 -3.70 2.57 -5.77
CA GLY A 45 -4.29 3.88 -5.51
C GLY A 45 -4.66 4.08 -4.05
N CYS A 46 -5.34 3.09 -3.44
CA CYS A 46 -5.70 3.11 -2.02
C CYS A 46 -4.45 3.18 -1.12
N CYS A 47 -3.47 2.31 -1.37
CA CYS A 47 -2.20 2.29 -0.63
C CYS A 47 -1.46 3.63 -0.72
N ARG A 48 -1.41 4.25 -1.91
CA ARG A 48 -0.73 5.53 -2.13
C ARG A 48 -1.37 6.65 -1.31
N VAL A 49 -2.70 6.73 -1.29
CA VAL A 49 -3.42 7.76 -0.53
C VAL A 49 -3.20 7.61 0.97
N VAL A 50 -3.39 6.40 1.51
CA VAL A 50 -3.16 6.12 2.94
C VAL A 50 -1.72 6.44 3.35
N TRP A 51 -0.74 6.06 2.52
CA TRP A 51 0.66 6.36 2.79
C TRP A 51 0.94 7.86 2.82
N ASN A 52 0.43 8.60 1.84
CA ASN A 52 0.63 10.04 1.76
C ASN A 52 0.00 10.77 2.96
N ASP A 53 -1.20 10.36 3.40
CA ASP A 53 -1.86 10.94 4.58
C ASP A 53 -1.07 10.70 5.86
N ALA A 54 -0.60 9.45 6.05
CA ALA A 54 0.21 9.10 7.21
C ALA A 54 1.56 9.84 7.20
N LEU A 55 2.18 9.98 6.02
CA LEU A 55 3.43 10.71 5.86
C LEU A 55 3.25 12.20 6.15
N ALA A 56 2.22 12.83 5.58
CA ALA A 56 1.90 14.23 5.83
C ALA A 56 1.69 14.47 7.34
N HIS A 57 0.94 13.60 8.01
CA HIS A 57 0.75 13.71 9.45
C HIS A 57 2.05 13.55 10.25
N CYS A 58 2.92 12.62 9.87
CA CYS A 58 4.23 12.47 10.51
C CYS A 58 5.12 13.71 10.31
N ILE A 59 5.05 14.35 9.14
CA ILE A 59 5.78 15.60 8.85
C ILE A 59 5.28 16.73 9.75
N GLU A 60 3.97 16.86 9.94
CA GLU A 60 3.40 17.88 10.82
C GLU A 60 3.78 17.66 12.30
N LEU A 61 3.72 16.42 12.78
CA LEU A 61 4.20 16.08 14.14
C LEU A 61 5.68 16.42 14.33
N TYR A 62 6.50 16.12 13.31
CA TYR A 62 7.92 16.44 13.35
C TYR A 62 8.17 17.95 13.41
N LYS A 63 7.45 18.75 12.61
CA LYS A 63 7.53 20.22 12.65
C LYS A 63 7.10 20.80 13.99
N ALA A 64 6.12 20.18 14.63
CA ALA A 64 5.65 20.56 15.97
C ALA A 64 6.60 20.12 17.11
N GLY A 65 7.67 19.39 16.81
CA GLY A 65 8.58 18.83 17.82
C GLY A 65 7.99 17.64 18.59
N GLU A 66 6.89 17.08 18.11
CA GLU A 66 6.20 15.96 18.74
C GLU A 66 6.79 14.61 18.35
N LYS A 67 6.58 13.61 19.21
CA LYS A 67 7.03 12.24 18.94
C LYS A 67 6.18 11.61 17.85
N LYS A 68 6.85 10.95 16.90
CA LYS A 68 6.18 10.16 15.85
C LYS A 68 5.30 9.07 16.46
N LEU A 69 4.09 8.92 15.91
CA LEU A 69 3.17 7.85 16.25
C LEU A 69 3.76 6.46 15.92
N SER A 70 3.42 5.48 16.72
CA SER A 70 3.76 4.08 16.42
C SER A 70 3.01 3.59 15.18
N ASN A 71 3.53 2.54 14.54
CA ASN A 71 2.93 1.96 13.34
C ASN A 71 1.47 1.51 13.59
N SER A 72 1.18 0.91 14.75
CA SER A 72 -0.18 0.50 15.14
C SER A 72 -1.14 1.70 15.23
N GLN A 73 -0.68 2.82 15.79
CA GLN A 73 -1.49 4.03 15.88
C GLN A 73 -1.77 4.65 14.50
N LEU A 74 -0.77 4.67 13.61
CA LEU A 74 -0.94 5.12 12.24
C LEU A 74 -1.94 4.24 11.47
N GLN A 75 -1.82 2.92 11.58
CA GLN A 75 -2.76 1.99 10.94
C GLN A 75 -4.19 2.17 11.45
N LYS A 76 -4.36 2.28 12.78
CA LYS A 76 -5.69 2.51 13.37
C LYS A 76 -6.31 3.81 12.85
N ARG A 77 -5.52 4.89 12.77
CA ARG A 77 -6.00 6.21 12.35
C ARG A 77 -6.29 6.29 10.84
N PHE A 78 -5.34 5.89 10.00
CA PHE A 78 -5.42 6.10 8.54
C PHE A 78 -6.01 4.93 7.75
N ILE A 79 -6.20 3.76 8.39
CA ILE A 79 -6.84 2.61 7.76
C ILE A 79 -8.14 2.29 8.49
N THR A 80 -8.07 1.88 9.76
CA THR A 80 -9.25 1.33 10.47
C THR A 80 -10.35 2.36 10.69
N GLN A 81 -10.01 3.58 11.14
CA GLN A 81 -11.01 4.64 11.32
C GLN A 81 -11.37 5.32 10.00
N ALA A 82 -10.40 5.50 9.09
CA ALA A 82 -10.65 6.09 7.78
C ALA A 82 -11.71 5.30 6.98
N LYS A 83 -11.66 3.95 7.00
CA LYS A 83 -12.66 3.09 6.34
C LYS A 83 -14.10 3.26 6.85
N LYS A 84 -14.33 3.92 7.99
CA LYS A 84 -15.67 4.16 8.57
C LYS A 84 -16.29 5.48 8.14
N THR A 85 -15.50 6.37 7.53
CA THR A 85 -15.98 7.68 7.06
C THR A 85 -16.59 7.55 5.68
N VAL A 86 -17.71 8.22 5.43
CA VAL A 86 -18.47 8.13 4.16
C VAL A 86 -17.62 8.60 2.98
N GLU A 87 -16.77 9.62 3.20
CA GLU A 87 -15.87 10.19 2.20
C GLU A 87 -14.78 9.20 1.75
N ARG A 88 -14.48 8.19 2.57
CA ARG A 88 -13.43 7.20 2.33
C ARG A 88 -13.93 5.77 2.24
N GLU A 89 -15.23 5.59 2.02
CA GLU A 89 -15.86 4.29 1.82
C GLU A 89 -15.21 3.48 0.68
N TRP A 90 -14.69 4.17 -0.35
CA TRP A 90 -13.97 3.55 -1.47
C TRP A 90 -12.67 2.83 -1.05
N LEU A 91 -12.07 3.17 0.10
CA LEU A 91 -10.93 2.43 0.67
C LEU A 91 -11.32 1.01 1.09
N ARG A 92 -12.59 0.72 1.35
CA ARG A 92 -13.06 -0.63 1.72
C ARG A 92 -13.03 -1.60 0.52
N ILE A 93 -13.12 -1.07 -0.70
CA ILE A 93 -13.14 -1.89 -1.92
C ILE A 93 -11.71 -2.25 -2.37
N GLY A 94 -10.74 -1.39 -2.07
CA GLY A 94 -9.35 -1.55 -2.49
C GLY A 94 -8.36 -2.01 -1.40
N LEU A 95 -8.76 -2.04 -0.12
CA LEU A 95 -7.95 -2.42 1.05
C LEU A 95 -8.80 -3.25 2.01
#